data_AF-A0A653DFM7-F1
#
_entry.id   AF-A0A653DFM7-F1
#
_cell.length_a   1.000
_cell.length_b   1.000
_cell.length_c   1.000
_cell.angle_alpha   90.00
_cell.angle_beta   90.00
_cell.angle_gamma   90.00
#
_symmetry.space_group_name_H-M   'P 1'
#
loop_
_entity.id
_entity.type
_entity.pdbx_description
1 polymer ?
#
loop_
_entity_poly.entity_id
_entity_poly.type
_entity_poly.pdbx_seq_one_letter_code
_entity_poly.pdbx_strand_id
1 'polypeptide(L)'
;MLLGSLVIMKTMKEHLIDLSKHEHGHATVISLLDSIDDTVLLHKIILSELLKSVKDLAVSEWGRKVLLWLVAPADTTYFHPTFVKELTEGREASSCKKSAEIRRKEILQYSLSTLLNMISEDAGFWLSNASLATEMNAIIKAASGEELKDLYQSLVNVIVEPEWKIKESDSKEILGVEHAGLHMILKKITQHDKANSTSYDSTFGYILSESLNSEIISSWLNSNRGCFLIVAIFENGSEETKEQLRSKLKKHIKVLKSLETPGAKVLLKVLGYT
;
A
#
# COMPACT_ATOMS: atom_id res chain seq x y z
N MET A 1 13.96 -29.47 -20.78
CA MET A 1 13.31 -28.89 -19.58
C MET A 1 12.70 -27.51 -19.85
N LEU A 2 13.42 -26.57 -20.47
CA LEU A 2 12.90 -25.24 -20.85
C LEU A 2 11.62 -25.26 -21.73
N LEU A 3 11.43 -26.32 -22.53
CA LEU A 3 10.22 -26.49 -23.35
C LEU A 3 8.95 -26.72 -22.52
N GLY A 4 9.02 -27.42 -21.39
CA GLY A 4 7.83 -27.76 -20.59
C GLY A 4 7.22 -26.55 -19.90
N SER A 5 8.06 -25.75 -19.23
CA SER A 5 7.63 -24.51 -18.56
C SER A 5 7.09 -23.48 -19.55
N LEU A 6 7.73 -23.34 -20.72
CA LEU A 6 7.25 -22.45 -21.80
C LEU A 6 5.86 -22.85 -22.29
N VAL A 7 5.62 -24.15 -22.52
CA VAL A 7 4.31 -24.65 -22.96
C VAL A 7 3.25 -24.37 -21.90
N ILE A 8 3.53 -24.66 -20.62
CA ILE A 8 2.62 -24.38 -19.51
C ILE A 8 2.26 -22.89 -19.45
N MET A 9 3.27 -22.00 -19.47
CA MET A 9 3.02 -20.55 -19.43
C MET A 9 2.18 -20.08 -20.61
N LYS A 10 2.43 -20.59 -21.82
CA LYS A 10 1.66 -20.24 -23.01
C LYS A 10 0.21 -20.71 -22.92
N THR A 11 -0.02 -21.94 -22.49
CA THR A 11 -1.37 -22.50 -22.31
C THR A 11 -2.15 -21.76 -21.22
N MET A 12 -1.49 -21.41 -20.12
CA MET A 12 -2.14 -20.67 -19.02
C MET A 12 -2.48 -19.23 -19.39
N LYS A 13 -1.73 -18.60 -20.31
CA LYS A 13 -1.88 -17.19 -20.63
C LYS A 13 -3.31 -16.80 -20.99
N GLU A 14 -4.02 -17.63 -21.75
CA GLU A 14 -5.38 -17.36 -22.23
C GLU A 14 -6.42 -17.27 -21.09
N HIS A 15 -6.18 -17.96 -19.98
CA HIS A 15 -7.07 -18.02 -18.82
C HIS A 15 -6.43 -17.43 -17.56
N LEU A 16 -5.33 -16.69 -17.71
CA LEU A 16 -4.49 -16.28 -16.59
C LEU A 16 -5.25 -15.43 -15.57
N ILE A 17 -6.06 -14.48 -16.05
CA ILE A 17 -6.82 -13.58 -15.19
C ILE A 17 -7.93 -14.33 -14.45
N ASP A 18 -8.65 -15.20 -15.12
CA ASP A 18 -9.70 -16.02 -14.50
C ASP A 18 -9.12 -16.99 -13.46
N LEU A 19 -7.99 -17.63 -13.78
CA LEU A 19 -7.26 -18.47 -12.84
C LEU A 19 -6.80 -17.67 -11.62
N SER A 20 -6.27 -16.46 -11.84
CA SER A 20 -5.81 -15.58 -10.75
C SER A 20 -6.95 -15.18 -9.80
N LYS A 21 -8.19 -15.12 -10.30
CA LYS A 21 -9.39 -14.79 -9.52
C LYS A 21 -10.08 -16.01 -8.90
N HIS A 22 -9.60 -17.22 -9.18
CA HIS A 22 -10.19 -18.47 -8.71
C HIS A 22 -9.61 -18.93 -7.35
N GLU A 23 -10.46 -19.51 -6.49
CA GLU A 23 -10.09 -19.96 -5.14
C GLU A 23 -8.93 -20.97 -5.06
N HIS A 24 -8.73 -21.74 -6.13
CA HIS A 24 -7.59 -22.66 -6.24
C HIS A 24 -6.66 -22.29 -7.40
N GLY A 25 -7.15 -21.51 -8.36
CA GLY A 25 -6.35 -21.12 -9.52
C GLY A 25 -5.25 -20.13 -9.15
N HIS A 26 -5.54 -19.21 -8.21
CA HIS A 26 -4.56 -18.21 -7.76
C HIS A 26 -3.31 -18.86 -7.17
N ALA A 27 -3.46 -19.98 -6.46
CA ALA A 27 -2.35 -20.77 -5.93
C ALA A 27 -1.47 -21.33 -7.05
N THR A 28 -2.06 -21.79 -8.16
CA THR A 28 -1.31 -22.28 -9.32
C THR A 28 -0.52 -21.15 -9.98
N VAL A 29 -1.12 -19.95 -10.11
CA VAL A 29 -0.43 -18.77 -10.64
C VAL A 29 0.72 -18.35 -9.72
N ILE A 30 0.53 -18.36 -8.39
CA ILE A 30 1.58 -18.09 -7.41
C ILE A 30 2.71 -19.12 -7.49
N SER A 31 2.39 -20.42 -7.59
CA SER A 31 3.39 -21.48 -7.77
C SER A 31 4.23 -21.28 -9.03
N LEU A 32 3.61 -20.83 -10.12
CA LEU A 32 4.30 -20.49 -11.36
C LEU A 32 5.27 -19.30 -11.14
N LEU A 33 4.82 -18.24 -10.47
CA LEU A 33 5.67 -17.10 -10.13
C LEU A 33 6.84 -17.49 -9.21
N ASP A 34 6.63 -18.45 -8.30
CA ASP A 34 7.64 -18.85 -7.31
C ASP A 34 8.70 -19.84 -7.85
N SER A 35 8.38 -20.61 -8.89
CA SER A 35 9.20 -21.75 -9.35
C SER A 35 9.90 -21.58 -10.71
N ILE A 36 9.53 -20.58 -11.52
CA ILE A 36 10.09 -20.41 -12.88
C ILE A 36 11.40 -19.62 -12.85
N ASP A 37 12.51 -20.28 -13.21
CA ASP A 37 13.85 -19.67 -13.24
C ASP A 37 14.03 -18.61 -14.34
N ASP A 38 13.41 -18.81 -15.51
CA ASP A 38 13.45 -17.85 -16.63
C ASP A 38 12.43 -16.73 -16.39
N THR A 39 12.83 -15.79 -15.53
CA THR A 39 12.02 -14.64 -15.13
C THR A 39 11.81 -13.63 -16.25
N VAL A 40 12.69 -13.61 -17.26
CA VAL A 40 12.52 -12.77 -18.46
C VAL A 40 11.35 -13.29 -19.30
N LEU A 41 11.29 -14.60 -19.52
CA LEU A 41 10.19 -15.23 -20.24
C LEU A 41 8.89 -15.18 -19.42
N LEU A 42 8.97 -15.47 -18.12
CA LEU A 42 7.85 -15.32 -17.18
C LEU A 42 7.29 -13.89 -17.23
N HIS A 43 8.15 -12.88 -17.24
CA HIS A 43 7.72 -11.49 -17.35
C HIS A 43 6.95 -11.23 -18.65
N LYS A 44 7.51 -11.66 -19.78
CA LYS A 44 6.91 -11.44 -21.10
C LYS A 44 5.54 -12.12 -21.26
N ILE A 45 5.36 -13.31 -20.71
CA ILE A 45 4.14 -14.11 -20.93
C ILE A 45 3.10 -13.88 -19.84
N ILE A 46 3.52 -13.85 -18.58
CA ILE A 46 2.64 -13.90 -17.40
C ILE A 46 2.54 -12.53 -16.73
N LEU A 47 3.66 -11.95 -16.25
CA LEU A 47 3.57 -10.68 -15.49
C LEU A 47 2.98 -9.56 -16.35
N SER A 48 3.39 -9.45 -17.62
CA SER A 48 2.87 -8.42 -18.52
C SER A 48 1.35 -8.47 -18.69
N GLU A 49 0.75 -9.65 -18.57
CA GLU A 49 -0.69 -9.84 -18.68
C GLU A 49 -1.40 -9.57 -17.34
N LEU A 50 -0.81 -10.01 -16.21
CA LEU A 50 -1.28 -9.64 -14.86
C LEU A 50 -1.27 -8.12 -14.67
N LEU A 51 -0.20 -7.45 -15.10
CA LEU A 51 0.00 -6.02 -14.93
C LEU A 51 -0.97 -5.16 -15.75
N LYS A 52 -1.57 -5.69 -16.83
CA LYS A 52 -2.66 -5.01 -17.56
C LYS A 52 -3.99 -5.04 -16.82
N SER A 53 -4.18 -6.00 -15.91
CA SER A 53 -5.45 -6.29 -15.25
C SER A 53 -5.41 -6.02 -13.75
N VAL A 54 -4.50 -5.16 -13.27
CA VAL A 54 -4.28 -4.99 -11.82
C VAL A 54 -5.52 -4.52 -11.08
N LYS A 55 -6.29 -3.56 -11.60
CA LYS A 55 -7.51 -3.10 -10.91
C LYS A 55 -8.55 -4.23 -10.79
N ASP A 56 -8.70 -5.07 -11.82
CA ASP A 56 -9.60 -6.24 -11.80
C ASP A 56 -9.11 -7.29 -10.77
N LEU A 57 -7.80 -7.52 -10.71
CA LEU A 57 -7.22 -8.43 -9.72
C LEU A 57 -7.33 -7.89 -8.28
N ALA A 58 -7.16 -6.59 -8.07
CA ALA A 58 -7.19 -5.94 -6.75
C ALA A 58 -8.59 -6.04 -6.09
N VAL A 59 -9.66 -5.87 -6.88
CA VAL A 59 -11.03 -6.01 -6.37
C VAL A 59 -11.45 -7.46 -6.12
N SER A 60 -10.70 -8.44 -6.64
CA SER A 60 -10.95 -9.86 -6.41
C SER A 60 -10.34 -10.35 -5.09
N GLU A 61 -11.09 -11.17 -4.35
CA GLU A 61 -10.63 -11.83 -3.11
C GLU A 61 -9.37 -12.68 -3.31
N TRP A 62 -9.30 -13.37 -4.45
CA TRP A 62 -8.17 -14.24 -4.80
C TRP A 62 -7.14 -13.53 -5.69
N GLY A 63 -7.60 -12.65 -6.60
CA GLY A 63 -6.70 -11.86 -7.46
C GLY A 63 -5.72 -11.00 -6.68
N ARG A 64 -6.15 -10.41 -5.56
CA ARG A 64 -5.26 -9.63 -4.68
C ARG A 64 -4.12 -10.46 -4.11
N LYS A 65 -4.31 -11.76 -3.87
CA LYS A 65 -3.24 -12.65 -3.38
C LYS A 65 -2.15 -12.81 -4.41
N VAL A 66 -2.50 -12.85 -5.70
CA VAL A 66 -1.53 -12.86 -6.80
C VAL A 66 -0.74 -11.55 -6.84
N LEU A 67 -1.42 -10.40 -6.72
CA LEU A 67 -0.74 -9.08 -6.69
C LEU A 67 0.18 -8.93 -5.48
N LEU A 68 -0.29 -9.33 -4.29
CA LEU A 68 0.50 -9.30 -3.06
C LEU A 68 1.74 -10.19 -3.16
N TRP A 69 1.70 -11.28 -3.92
CA TRP A 69 2.86 -12.13 -4.15
C TRP A 69 3.96 -11.44 -4.96
N LEU A 70 3.62 -10.49 -5.84
CA LEU A 70 4.60 -9.74 -6.63
C LEU A 70 5.44 -8.79 -5.76
N VAL A 71 4.86 -8.26 -4.68
CA VAL A 71 5.48 -7.20 -3.86
C VAL A 71 5.88 -7.63 -2.44
N ALA A 72 5.18 -8.62 -1.87
CA ALA A 72 5.43 -9.14 -0.54
C ALA A 72 5.34 -10.69 -0.52
N PRO A 73 6.12 -11.39 -1.36
CA PRO A 73 6.09 -12.85 -1.44
C PRO A 73 6.45 -13.48 -0.09
N ALA A 74 5.68 -14.49 0.31
CA ALA A 74 5.83 -15.21 1.58
C ALA A 74 5.70 -14.36 2.87
N ASP A 75 5.19 -13.12 2.78
CA ASP A 75 4.88 -12.32 3.98
C ASP A 75 3.67 -12.94 4.72
N THR A 76 3.88 -13.34 5.97
CA THR A 76 2.88 -14.03 6.80
C THR A 76 1.68 -13.17 7.16
N THR A 77 1.76 -11.86 6.93
CA THR A 77 0.61 -10.94 7.04
C THR A 77 -0.43 -11.23 5.95
N TYR A 78 0.00 -11.73 4.79
CA TYR A 78 -0.85 -11.96 3.62
C TYR A 78 -1.06 -13.43 3.31
N PHE A 79 -0.09 -14.28 3.61
CA PHE A 79 -0.07 -15.69 3.26
C PHE A 79 0.04 -16.57 4.51
N HIS A 80 -0.86 -17.55 4.64
CA HIS A 80 -0.79 -18.48 5.76
C HIS A 80 0.52 -19.28 5.73
N PRO A 81 1.20 -19.52 6.88
CA PRO A 81 2.47 -20.23 6.92
C PRO A 81 2.43 -21.60 6.23
N THR A 82 1.31 -22.33 6.31
CA THR A 82 1.13 -23.61 5.61
C THR A 82 1.24 -23.45 4.09
N PHE A 83 0.60 -22.44 3.52
CA PHE A 83 0.66 -22.18 2.08
C PHE A 83 2.10 -21.85 1.63
N VAL A 84 2.81 -21.02 2.40
CA VAL A 84 4.22 -20.69 2.13
C VAL A 84 5.12 -21.93 2.21
N LYS A 85 4.85 -22.82 3.17
CA LYS A 85 5.55 -24.10 3.32
C LYS A 85 5.32 -25.02 2.12
N GLU A 86 4.07 -25.21 1.71
CA GLU A 86 3.72 -26.03 0.54
C GLU A 86 4.38 -25.52 -0.75
N LEU A 87 4.39 -24.20 -0.97
CA LEU A 87 5.11 -23.60 -2.09
C LEU A 87 6.61 -23.89 -2.05
N THR A 88 7.20 -23.81 -0.86
CA THR A 88 8.63 -24.06 -0.66
C THR A 88 8.98 -25.51 -0.94
N GLU A 89 8.22 -26.47 -0.40
CA GLU A 89 8.39 -27.90 -0.65
C GLU A 89 8.22 -28.23 -2.13
N GLY A 90 7.19 -27.67 -2.79
CA GLY A 90 6.97 -27.85 -4.22
C GLY A 90 8.11 -27.29 -5.08
N ARG A 91 8.66 -26.13 -4.70
CA ARG A 91 9.83 -25.54 -5.37
C ARG A 91 11.09 -26.39 -5.18
N GLU A 92 11.36 -26.87 -3.97
CA GLU A 92 12.52 -27.71 -3.66
C GLU A 92 12.46 -29.07 -4.35
N ALA A 93 11.27 -29.63 -4.54
CA ALA A 93 11.05 -30.86 -5.30
C ALA A 93 11.10 -30.67 -6.83
N SER A 94 11.16 -29.42 -7.30
CA SER A 94 11.16 -29.10 -8.73
C SER A 94 12.58 -29.03 -9.32
N SER A 95 12.67 -28.81 -10.63
CA SER A 95 13.96 -28.58 -11.31
C SER A 95 14.49 -27.15 -11.17
N CYS A 96 13.89 -26.36 -10.28
CA CYS A 96 14.21 -24.96 -10.03
C CYS A 96 15.59 -24.82 -9.39
N LYS A 97 16.48 -24.06 -10.04
CA LYS A 97 17.88 -23.87 -9.63
C LYS A 97 18.17 -22.49 -9.09
N LYS A 98 17.45 -21.47 -9.54
CA LYS A 98 17.64 -20.09 -9.08
C LYS A 98 17.15 -19.99 -7.63
N SER A 99 17.77 -19.13 -6.81
CA SER A 99 17.28 -18.93 -5.45
C SER A 99 15.93 -18.20 -5.44
N ALA A 100 15.13 -18.41 -4.40
CA ALA A 100 13.85 -17.74 -4.26
C ALA A 100 14.03 -16.22 -4.15
N GLU A 101 15.05 -15.77 -3.44
CA GLU A 101 15.36 -14.35 -3.24
C GLU A 101 15.69 -13.65 -4.57
N ILE A 102 16.51 -14.28 -5.42
CA ILE A 102 16.89 -13.71 -6.72
C ILE A 102 15.65 -13.59 -7.62
N ARG A 103 14.83 -14.64 -7.71
CA ARG A 103 13.58 -14.60 -8.51
C ARG A 103 12.63 -13.51 -8.02
N ARG A 104 12.38 -13.45 -6.71
CA ARG A 104 11.48 -12.47 -6.10
C ARG A 104 11.95 -11.04 -6.38
N LYS A 105 13.25 -10.80 -6.30
CA LYS A 105 13.85 -9.49 -6.63
C LYS A 105 13.64 -9.13 -8.10
N GLU A 106 13.87 -10.05 -9.03
CA GLU A 106 13.66 -9.81 -10.46
C GLU A 106 12.18 -9.55 -10.77
N ILE A 107 11.25 -10.37 -10.22
CA ILE A 107 9.80 -10.21 -10.39
C ILE A 107 9.33 -8.85 -9.87
N LEU A 108 9.81 -8.44 -8.69
CA LEU A 108 9.52 -7.14 -8.12
C LEU A 108 10.00 -6.02 -9.05
N GLN A 109 11.24 -6.08 -9.53
CA GLN A 109 11.81 -5.08 -10.44
C GLN A 109 11.01 -4.93 -11.74
N TYR A 110 10.47 -6.02 -12.28
CA TYR A 110 9.61 -5.96 -13.46
C TYR A 110 8.22 -5.37 -13.20
N SER A 111 7.75 -5.39 -11.96
CA SER A 111 6.36 -5.06 -11.61
C SER A 111 6.23 -3.66 -11.00
N LEU A 112 7.24 -3.23 -10.24
CA LEU A 112 7.12 -2.11 -9.31
C LEU A 112 6.72 -0.79 -10.00
N SER A 113 7.43 -0.40 -11.07
CA SER A 113 7.14 0.86 -11.77
C SER A 113 5.71 0.93 -12.31
N THR A 114 5.19 -0.17 -12.85
CA THR A 114 3.81 -0.23 -13.36
C THR A 114 2.81 -0.12 -12.22
N LEU A 115 3.05 -0.84 -11.11
CA LEU A 115 2.19 -0.81 -9.93
C LEU A 115 2.15 0.58 -9.28
N LEU A 116 3.29 1.26 -9.14
CA LEU A 116 3.37 2.62 -8.61
C LEU A 116 2.63 3.61 -9.51
N ASN A 117 2.84 3.55 -10.84
CA ASN A 117 2.15 4.42 -11.78
C ASN A 117 0.63 4.26 -11.71
N MET A 118 0.11 3.04 -11.60
CA MET A 118 -1.34 2.81 -11.45
C MET A 118 -1.91 3.35 -10.14
N ILE A 119 -1.10 3.48 -9.08
CA ILE A 119 -1.52 4.15 -7.85
C ILE A 119 -1.54 5.67 -8.07
N SER A 120 -0.49 6.22 -8.66
CA SER A 120 -0.38 7.66 -8.93
C SER A 120 -1.48 8.16 -9.87
N GLU A 121 -1.87 7.37 -10.88
CA GLU A 121 -2.90 7.70 -11.87
C GLU A 121 -4.33 7.67 -11.29
N ASP A 122 -4.59 6.84 -10.29
CA ASP A 122 -5.93 6.69 -9.70
C ASP A 122 -5.86 6.41 -8.19
N ALA A 123 -5.30 7.37 -7.47
CA ALA A 123 -5.21 7.34 -6.01
C ALA A 123 -6.59 7.15 -5.35
N GLY A 124 -7.65 7.73 -5.94
CA GLY A 124 -9.02 7.62 -5.46
C GLY A 124 -9.53 6.18 -5.44
N PHE A 125 -9.26 5.39 -6.48
CA PHE A 125 -9.57 3.97 -6.50
C PHE A 125 -8.90 3.21 -5.35
N TRP A 126 -7.59 3.40 -5.13
CA TRP A 126 -6.86 2.68 -4.09
C TRP A 126 -7.26 3.08 -2.68
N LEU A 127 -7.67 4.33 -2.50
CA LEU A 127 -8.17 4.88 -1.24
C LEU A 127 -9.68 4.67 -1.05
N SER A 128 -10.38 4.05 -2.00
CA SER A 128 -11.85 3.89 -1.95
C SER A 128 -12.34 2.90 -0.90
N ASN A 129 -11.49 1.99 -0.41
CA ASN A 129 -11.80 1.10 0.70
C ASN A 129 -10.53 0.55 1.36
N ALA A 130 -10.70 -0.08 2.53
CA ALA A 130 -9.59 -0.59 3.32
C ALA A 130 -8.81 -1.77 2.69
N SER A 131 -9.47 -2.59 1.87
CA SER A 131 -8.80 -3.72 1.21
C SER A 131 -7.81 -3.21 0.16
N LEU A 132 -8.28 -2.36 -0.75
CA LEU A 132 -7.44 -1.74 -1.78
C LEU A 132 -6.32 -0.92 -1.15
N ALA A 133 -6.61 -0.16 -0.09
CA ALA A 133 -5.58 0.61 0.60
C ALA A 133 -4.53 -0.30 1.27
N THR A 134 -4.91 -1.50 1.72
CA THR A 134 -3.95 -2.49 2.25
C THR A 134 -3.00 -2.98 1.17
N GLU A 135 -3.52 -3.27 -0.03
CA GLU A 135 -2.74 -3.69 -1.19
C GLU A 135 -1.81 -2.56 -1.67
N MET A 136 -2.33 -1.34 -1.77
CA MET A 136 -1.56 -0.14 -2.06
C MET A 136 -0.41 0.04 -1.06
N ASN A 137 -0.66 -0.09 0.24
CA ASN A 137 0.39 0.03 1.25
C ASN A 137 1.46 -1.09 1.12
N ALA A 138 1.11 -2.29 0.67
CA ALA A 138 2.08 -3.34 0.40
C ALA A 138 2.99 -2.99 -0.79
N ILE A 139 2.42 -2.38 -1.83
CA ILE A 139 3.17 -1.89 -3.00
C ILE A 139 4.11 -0.75 -2.59
N ILE A 140 3.62 0.25 -1.85
CA ILE A 140 4.42 1.38 -1.35
C ILE A 140 5.58 0.88 -0.49
N LYS A 141 5.34 -0.09 0.41
CA LYS A 141 6.37 -0.69 1.27
C LYS A 141 7.48 -1.39 0.48
N ALA A 142 7.19 -1.88 -0.73
CA ALA A 142 8.16 -2.55 -1.59
C ALA A 142 8.99 -1.60 -2.45
N ALA A 143 8.63 -0.31 -2.46
CA ALA A 143 9.34 0.76 -3.16
C ALA A 143 10.21 1.60 -2.23
N SER A 144 11.10 2.40 -2.81
CA SER A 144 11.98 3.32 -2.07
C SER A 144 12.48 4.43 -2.98
N GLY A 145 12.79 5.59 -2.40
CA GLY A 145 13.43 6.70 -3.11
C GLY A 145 12.45 7.73 -3.67
N GLU A 146 12.95 8.59 -4.57
CA GLU A 146 12.25 9.78 -5.04
C GLU A 146 11.02 9.49 -5.91
N GLU A 147 10.92 8.30 -6.51
CA GLU A 147 9.75 7.85 -7.28
C GLU A 147 8.45 7.82 -6.46
N LEU A 148 8.57 7.78 -5.13
CA LEU A 148 7.43 7.84 -4.21
C LEU A 148 6.84 9.25 -4.05
N LYS A 149 7.58 10.31 -4.41
CA LYS A 149 7.14 11.69 -4.20
C LYS A 149 5.85 11.99 -4.95
N ASP A 150 5.81 11.70 -6.25
CA ASP A 150 4.64 11.94 -7.10
C ASP A 150 3.47 11.06 -6.67
N LEU A 151 3.75 9.81 -6.28
CA LEU A 151 2.73 8.90 -5.74
C LEU A 151 2.10 9.46 -4.46
N TYR A 152 2.93 9.89 -3.50
CA TYR A 152 2.43 10.47 -2.26
C TYR A 152 1.67 11.76 -2.52
N GLN A 153 2.09 12.59 -3.49
CA GLN A 153 1.33 13.77 -3.89
C GLN A 153 -0.07 13.39 -4.39
N SER A 154 -0.18 12.38 -5.27
CA SER A 154 -1.48 11.88 -5.73
C SER A 154 -2.37 11.37 -4.59
N LEU A 155 -1.82 10.62 -3.64
CA LEU A 155 -2.57 10.15 -2.47
C LEU A 155 -3.02 11.31 -1.57
N VAL A 156 -2.12 12.25 -1.29
CA VAL A 156 -2.39 13.40 -0.44
C VAL A 156 -3.48 14.27 -1.04
N ASN A 157 -3.48 14.50 -2.35
CA ASN A 157 -4.53 15.25 -3.05
C ASN A 157 -5.92 14.70 -2.74
N VAL A 158 -6.10 13.39 -2.75
CA VAL A 158 -7.37 12.74 -2.36
C VAL A 158 -7.64 12.87 -0.87
N ILE A 159 -6.63 12.65 -0.01
CA ILE A 159 -6.79 12.65 1.45
C ILE A 159 -7.22 14.02 1.99
N VAL A 160 -6.75 15.10 1.36
CA VAL A 160 -7.03 16.47 1.79
C VAL A 160 -8.33 17.04 1.22
N GLU A 161 -9.00 16.32 0.32
CA GLU A 161 -10.33 16.72 -0.16
C GLU A 161 -11.34 16.68 1.00
N PRO A 162 -12.01 17.82 1.33
CA PRO A 162 -12.96 17.87 2.45
C PRO A 162 -14.12 16.87 2.32
N GLU A 163 -14.47 16.51 1.09
CA GLU A 163 -15.56 15.59 0.75
C GLU A 163 -15.08 14.17 0.40
N TRP A 164 -13.82 13.82 0.69
CA TRP A 164 -13.35 12.45 0.53
C TRP A 164 -14.05 11.52 1.54
N LYS A 165 -15.11 10.87 1.06
CA LYS A 165 -15.98 10.00 1.83
C LYS A 165 -15.98 8.58 1.29
N ILE A 166 -16.15 7.64 2.21
CA ILE A 166 -16.18 6.20 1.96
C ILE A 166 -17.57 5.70 2.31
N LYS A 167 -18.13 4.88 1.41
CA LYS A 167 -19.41 4.23 1.63
C LYS A 167 -19.20 2.96 2.45
N GLU A 168 -19.86 2.89 3.60
CA GLU A 168 -19.95 1.65 4.39
C GLU A 168 -21.14 0.80 3.89
N SER A 169 -21.20 -0.46 4.34
CA SER A 169 -22.23 -1.44 3.96
C SER A 169 -23.66 -0.92 4.13
N ASP A 170 -23.86 -0.03 5.09
CA ASP A 170 -25.17 0.47 5.50
C ASP A 170 -25.56 1.75 4.73
N SER A 171 -24.89 2.05 3.60
CA SER A 171 -25.03 3.29 2.82
C SER A 171 -24.71 4.58 3.58
N LYS A 172 -24.09 4.46 4.75
CA LYS A 172 -23.55 5.59 5.51
C LYS A 172 -22.23 6.02 4.87
N GLU A 173 -22.11 7.32 4.64
CA GLU A 173 -20.86 7.93 4.22
C GLU A 173 -20.09 8.42 5.45
N ILE A 174 -18.82 8.04 5.54
CA ILE A 174 -17.89 8.50 6.57
C ILE A 174 -16.67 9.13 5.89
N LEU A 175 -16.09 10.17 6.49
CA LEU A 175 -14.85 10.75 5.99
C LEU A 175 -13.75 9.67 5.93
N GLY A 176 -12.93 9.67 4.87
CA GLY A 176 -11.91 8.64 4.66
C GLY A 176 -10.89 8.55 5.81
N VAL A 177 -10.51 9.71 6.38
CA VAL A 177 -9.64 9.78 7.56
C VAL A 177 -10.27 9.22 8.84
N GLU A 178 -11.60 9.15 8.87
CA GLU A 178 -12.36 8.57 9.97
C GLU A 178 -12.71 7.10 9.75
N HIS A 179 -12.54 6.56 8.55
CA HIS A 179 -12.90 5.17 8.27
C HIS A 179 -11.99 4.18 9.02
N ALA A 180 -12.60 3.13 9.59
CA ALA A 180 -11.93 2.23 10.54
C ALA A 180 -10.74 1.47 9.94
N GLY A 181 -10.80 1.07 8.67
CA GLY A 181 -9.66 0.44 8.02
C GLY A 181 -8.65 1.46 7.48
N LEU A 182 -9.13 2.55 6.86
CA LEU A 182 -8.26 3.50 6.17
C LEU A 182 -7.37 4.27 7.15
N HIS A 183 -7.89 4.71 8.29
CA HIS A 183 -7.06 5.43 9.26
C HIS A 183 -5.86 4.60 9.75
N MET A 184 -5.99 3.27 9.83
CA MET A 184 -4.87 2.37 10.17
C MET A 184 -3.86 2.30 9.02
N ILE A 185 -4.33 2.25 7.78
CA ILE A 185 -3.46 2.24 6.61
C ILE A 185 -2.72 3.58 6.47
N LEU A 186 -3.41 4.71 6.59
CA LEU A 186 -2.78 6.04 6.55
C LEU A 186 -1.66 6.16 7.62
N LYS A 187 -1.92 5.67 8.84
CA LYS A 187 -0.88 5.59 9.88
C LYS A 187 0.28 4.67 9.47
N LYS A 188 0.02 3.51 8.86
CA LYS A 188 1.09 2.62 8.36
C LYS A 188 1.93 3.29 7.27
N ILE A 189 1.32 4.09 6.38
CA ILE A 189 2.06 4.84 5.36
C ILE A 189 3.04 5.82 6.01
N THR A 190 2.63 6.54 7.08
CA THR A 190 3.54 7.44 7.81
C THR A 190 4.75 6.70 8.42
N GLN A 191 4.64 5.40 8.71
CA GLN A 191 5.76 4.65 9.28
C GLN A 191 6.89 4.42 8.26
N HIS A 192 6.60 4.49 6.96
CA HIS A 192 7.61 4.37 5.91
C HIS A 192 8.52 5.60 5.83
N ASP A 193 8.10 6.75 6.37
CA ASP A 193 8.90 7.98 6.39
C ASP A 193 10.23 7.79 7.14
N LYS A 194 10.25 6.93 8.18
CA LYS A 194 11.47 6.57 8.91
C LYS A 194 12.50 5.83 8.05
N ALA A 195 12.04 5.05 7.08
CA ALA A 195 12.89 4.24 6.20
C ALA A 195 13.33 5.01 4.94
N ASN A 196 12.54 6.01 4.50
CA ASN A 196 12.80 6.81 3.31
C ASN A 196 13.63 8.06 3.62
N SER A 197 14.86 7.86 4.12
CA SER A 197 15.74 8.94 4.59
C SER A 197 16.51 9.69 3.49
N THR A 198 16.20 9.48 2.20
CA THR A 198 16.94 10.10 1.09
C THR A 198 16.63 11.59 0.94
N SER A 199 15.37 11.99 1.14
CA SER A 199 14.98 13.41 1.23
C SER A 199 13.71 13.54 2.06
N TYR A 200 13.71 14.49 3.02
CA TYR A 200 12.56 14.72 3.89
C TYR A 200 11.33 15.19 3.09
N ASP A 201 11.54 15.93 1.99
CA ASP A 201 10.49 16.54 1.17
C ASP A 201 9.76 15.55 0.25
N SER A 202 10.19 14.30 0.26
CA SER A 202 9.65 13.20 -0.56
C SER A 202 8.92 12.16 0.30
N THR A 203 8.73 12.46 1.59
CA THR A 203 8.02 11.59 2.54
C THR A 203 6.52 11.88 2.56
N PHE A 204 5.72 10.87 2.91
CA PHE A 204 4.26 11.03 2.95
C PHE A 204 3.86 12.06 4.00
N GLY A 205 4.47 12.00 5.18
CA GLY A 205 4.22 12.93 6.28
C GLY A 205 4.53 14.38 5.92
N TYR A 206 5.64 14.64 5.22
CA TYR A 206 5.97 15.99 4.78
C TYR A 206 4.96 16.53 3.77
N ILE A 207 4.68 15.78 2.70
CA ILE A 207 3.76 16.20 1.62
C ILE A 207 2.34 16.42 2.17
N LEU A 208 1.89 15.54 3.06
CA LEU A 208 0.61 15.70 3.73
C LEU A 208 0.61 16.98 4.59
N SER A 209 1.66 17.18 5.40
CA SER A 209 1.80 18.36 6.26
C SER A 209 1.81 19.65 5.46
N GLU A 210 2.41 19.68 4.27
CA GLU A 210 2.41 20.80 3.33
C GLU A 210 1.02 21.11 2.78
N SER A 211 0.21 20.09 2.53
CA SER A 211 -1.13 20.23 1.94
C SER A 211 -2.23 20.60 2.96
N LEU A 212 -1.98 20.44 4.27
CA LEU A 212 -2.95 20.79 5.31
C LEU A 212 -3.21 22.31 5.39
N ASN A 213 -4.44 22.74 5.12
CA ASN A 213 -4.90 24.11 5.34
C ASN A 213 -5.73 24.23 6.64
N SER A 214 -6.16 25.45 7.00
CA SER A 214 -6.90 25.70 8.25
C SER A 214 -8.23 24.96 8.35
N GLU A 215 -8.91 24.78 7.22
CA GLU A 215 -10.23 24.15 7.14
C GLU A 215 -10.10 22.66 7.40
N ILE A 216 -9.18 22.00 6.69
CA ILE A 216 -8.87 20.57 6.86
C ILE A 216 -8.43 20.28 8.29
N ILE A 217 -7.51 21.09 8.83
CA ILE A 217 -7.05 20.94 10.23
C ILE A 217 -8.24 21.03 11.17
N SER A 218 -9.11 22.04 11.03
CA SER A 218 -10.28 22.19 11.89
C SER A 218 -11.21 20.98 11.81
N SER A 219 -11.44 20.45 10.62
CA SER A 219 -12.23 19.22 10.42
C SER A 219 -11.58 18.02 11.12
N TRP A 220 -10.28 17.79 10.90
CA TRP A 220 -9.56 16.64 11.44
C TRP A 220 -9.37 16.69 12.96
N LEU A 221 -9.24 17.88 13.55
CA LEU A 221 -9.14 18.01 15.01
C LEU A 221 -10.43 17.60 15.71
N ASN A 222 -11.59 17.81 15.08
CA ASN A 222 -12.87 17.32 15.61
C ASN A 222 -13.01 15.79 15.50
N SER A 223 -12.12 15.15 14.73
CA SER A 223 -12.03 13.69 14.62
C SER A 223 -10.98 13.10 15.56
N ASN A 224 -11.38 12.10 16.35
CA ASN A 224 -10.40 11.34 17.14
C ASN A 224 -9.36 10.64 16.24
N ARG A 225 -9.78 10.09 15.09
CA ARG A 225 -8.90 9.40 14.13
C ARG A 225 -8.05 10.39 13.33
N GLY A 226 -8.61 11.53 12.94
CA GLY A 226 -7.85 12.64 12.33
C GLY A 226 -6.72 13.14 13.23
N CYS A 227 -6.98 13.31 14.52
CA CYS A 227 -5.93 13.64 15.50
C CYS A 227 -4.83 12.58 15.54
N PHE A 228 -5.18 11.28 15.55
CA PHE A 228 -4.19 10.20 15.57
C PHE A 228 -3.39 10.08 14.27
N LEU A 229 -3.92 10.52 13.13
CA LEU A 229 -3.15 10.62 11.90
C LEU A 229 -2.08 11.72 12.02
N ILE A 230 -2.45 12.90 12.53
CA ILE A 230 -1.48 13.99 12.78
C ILE A 230 -0.40 13.55 13.79
N VAL A 231 -0.79 12.86 14.86
CA VAL A 231 0.15 12.26 15.82
C VAL A 231 1.11 11.30 15.13
N ALA A 232 0.60 10.42 14.26
CA ALA A 232 1.45 9.46 13.55
C ALA A 232 2.46 10.15 12.62
N ILE A 233 2.08 11.25 11.96
CA ILE A 233 3.03 12.06 11.18
C ILE A 233 4.11 12.65 12.10
N PHE A 234 3.74 13.18 13.28
CA PHE A 234 4.72 13.68 14.24
C PHE A 234 5.69 12.60 14.75
N GLU A 235 5.21 11.38 14.99
CA GLU A 235 6.01 10.27 15.54
C GLU A 235 6.99 9.66 14.52
N ASN A 236 6.72 9.83 13.23
CA ASN A 236 7.49 9.20 12.16
C ASN A 236 8.20 10.19 11.23
N GLY A 237 7.76 11.44 11.16
CA GLY A 237 8.35 12.47 10.31
C GLY A 237 9.69 13.00 10.80
N SER A 238 10.41 13.66 9.89
CA SER A 238 11.65 14.39 10.19
C SER A 238 11.40 15.61 11.08
N GLU A 239 12.46 16.24 11.59
CA GLU A 239 12.30 17.47 12.37
C GLU A 239 11.66 18.60 11.55
N GLU A 240 11.98 18.72 10.26
CA GLU A 240 11.37 19.69 9.34
C GLU A 240 9.85 19.46 9.22
N THR A 241 9.44 18.19 9.10
CA THR A 241 8.00 17.82 9.05
C THR A 241 7.31 18.21 10.36
N LYS A 242 7.94 17.96 11.51
CA LYS A 242 7.40 18.32 12.82
C LYS A 242 7.29 19.83 12.99
N GLU A 243 8.29 20.60 12.58
CA GLU A 243 8.28 22.06 12.63
C GLU A 243 7.17 22.65 11.76
N GLN A 244 7.00 22.13 10.55
CA GLN A 244 5.94 22.51 9.64
C GLN A 244 4.56 22.27 10.26
N LEU A 245 4.29 21.08 10.80
CA LEU A 245 3.04 20.79 11.49
C LEU A 245 2.82 21.66 12.72
N ARG A 246 3.85 21.87 13.56
CA ARG A 246 3.77 22.78 14.72
C ARG A 246 3.33 24.17 14.26
N SER A 247 3.95 24.69 13.20
CA SER A 247 3.64 26.03 12.68
C SER A 247 2.16 26.17 12.28
N LYS A 248 1.61 25.15 11.59
CA LYS A 248 0.21 25.14 11.14
C LYS A 248 -0.78 24.95 12.28
N LEU A 249 -0.45 24.13 13.28
CA LEU A 249 -1.32 23.83 14.42
C LEU A 249 -1.35 24.94 15.48
N LYS A 250 -0.37 25.85 15.53
CA LYS A 250 -0.29 26.97 16.51
C LYS A 250 -1.61 27.74 16.67
N LYS A 251 -2.29 28.05 15.56
CA LYS A 251 -3.56 28.81 15.59
C LYS A 251 -4.76 27.99 16.07
N HIS A 252 -4.65 26.66 16.10
CA HIS A 252 -5.71 25.74 16.50
C HIS A 252 -5.57 25.23 17.94
N ILE A 253 -4.48 25.57 18.66
CA ILE A 253 -4.22 25.07 20.02
C ILE A 253 -5.34 25.37 21.01
N LYS A 254 -5.99 26.54 20.90
CA LYS A 254 -7.13 26.89 21.77
C LYS A 254 -8.30 25.92 21.58
N VAL A 255 -8.62 25.61 20.31
CA VAL A 255 -9.66 24.63 19.96
C VAL A 255 -9.24 23.25 20.46
N LEU A 256 -7.99 22.84 20.20
CA LEU A 256 -7.48 21.54 20.61
C LEU A 256 -7.55 21.32 22.13
N LYS A 257 -7.26 22.35 22.94
CA LYS A 257 -7.37 22.30 24.41
C LYS A 257 -8.80 22.12 24.92
N SER A 258 -9.81 22.50 24.14
CA SER A 258 -11.22 22.29 24.50
C SER A 258 -11.75 20.89 24.17
N LEU A 259 -10.99 20.08 23.43
CA LEU A 259 -11.41 18.74 23.01
C LEU A 259 -10.99 17.69 24.05
N GLU A 260 -11.93 16.81 24.40
CA GLU A 260 -11.69 15.76 25.41
C GLU A 260 -11.29 14.40 24.84
N THR A 261 -11.27 14.27 23.50
CA THR A 261 -10.98 13.01 22.82
C THR A 261 -9.55 12.53 23.12
N PRO A 262 -9.32 11.20 23.19
CA PRO A 262 -7.98 10.66 23.42
C PRO A 262 -6.94 11.16 22.41
N GLY A 263 -7.30 11.23 21.12
CA GLY A 263 -6.43 11.72 20.06
C GLY A 263 -6.02 13.18 20.25
N ALA A 264 -6.95 14.06 20.65
CA ALA A 264 -6.64 15.46 20.94
C ALA A 264 -5.67 15.61 22.12
N LYS A 265 -5.88 14.84 23.19
CA LYS A 265 -4.99 14.81 24.37
C LYS A 265 -3.58 14.35 24.02
N VAL A 266 -3.45 13.30 23.21
CA VAL A 266 -2.15 12.80 22.75
C VAL A 266 -1.47 13.83 21.84
N LEU A 267 -2.22 14.48 20.95
CA LEU A 267 -1.68 15.52 20.07
C LEU A 267 -1.15 16.72 20.86
N LEU A 268 -1.85 17.18 21.90
CA LEU A 268 -1.35 18.25 22.79
C LEU A 268 -0.03 17.87 23.47
N LYS A 269 0.08 16.63 23.93
CA LYS A 269 1.30 16.10 24.56
C LYS A 269 2.48 16.11 23.59
N VAL A 270 2.28 15.61 22.37
CA VAL A 270 3.32 15.59 21.33
C VAL A 270 3.75 17.01 20.91
N LEU A 271 2.81 17.95 20.93
CA LEU A 271 3.08 19.37 20.69
C LEU A 271 3.75 20.09 21.87
N GLY A 272 3.80 19.50 23.06
CA GLY A 272 4.41 20.10 24.26
C GLY A 272 3.53 21.11 25.00
N TYR A 273 2.20 20.99 24.87
CA TYR A 273 1.23 21.86 25.56
C TYR A 273 0.58 21.25 26.81
N THR A 274 0.94 20.00 27.14
CA THR A 274 0.53 19.22 28.32
C THR A 274 1.67 18.30 28.72
#